data_AF-A0AAP0RWC3-F1
#
_entry.id   AF-A0AAP0RWC3-F1
#
_cell.length_a   1.000
_cell.length_b   1.000
_cell.length_c   1.000
_cell.angle_alpha   90.00
_cell.angle_beta   90.00
_cell.angle_gamma   90.00
#
_symmetry.space_group_name_H-M   'P 1'
#
loop_
_entity.id
_entity.type
_entity.pdbx_description
1 polymer ?
#
loop_
_entity_poly.entity_id
_entity_poly.type
_entity_poly.pdbx_seq_one_letter_code
_entity_poly.pdbx_strand_id
1 'polypeptide(L)'
;MTGKKRKRKAERPTIHPRNKYSENPPDFALLASLYSSFAPFVFYSRDGRPRIDWTDFNATRELTRVLLLHDHSLHWWIPDGQLCPTVPNRSNYIHWIEDLLSSDIIPKIDTDGDNVRGFDIGTGANCIYPLLGASLLGWRFVGSGSILALQFTCLSPGCAQFVYILHGI
;
A
#
# COMPACT_ATOMS: atom_id res chain seq x y z
N MET A 1 -37.13 -8.29 37.18
CA MET A 1 -36.62 -7.37 36.13
C MET A 1 -35.34 -7.96 35.56
N THR A 2 -35.43 -8.72 34.46
CA THR A 2 -34.27 -9.35 33.80
C THR A 2 -33.69 -8.42 32.74
N GLY A 3 -32.47 -7.93 32.98
CA GLY A 3 -31.74 -7.05 32.06
C GLY A 3 -31.36 -7.76 30.76
N LYS A 4 -31.79 -7.21 29.62
CA LYS A 4 -31.33 -7.62 28.29
C LYS A 4 -29.83 -7.31 28.14
N LYS A 5 -28.98 -8.34 28.09
CA LYS A 5 -27.59 -8.19 27.63
C LYS A 5 -27.60 -7.77 26.15
N ARG A 6 -27.13 -6.55 25.86
CA ARG A 6 -26.86 -6.08 24.49
C ARG A 6 -25.79 -6.99 23.86
N LYS A 7 -26.12 -7.66 22.75
CA LYS A 7 -25.14 -8.37 21.91
C LYS A 7 -24.08 -7.36 21.45
N ARG A 8 -22.81 -7.61 21.79
CA ARG A 8 -21.66 -6.81 21.33
C ARG A 8 -21.57 -7.00 19.81
N LYS A 9 -21.73 -5.91 19.05
CA LYS A 9 -21.59 -5.91 17.59
C LYS A 9 -20.18 -6.40 17.26
N ALA A 10 -20.03 -7.39 16.37
CA ALA A 10 -18.71 -7.85 15.94
C ALA A 10 -17.89 -6.65 15.44
N GLU A 11 -16.66 -6.51 15.93
CA GLU A 11 -15.75 -5.44 15.52
C GLU A 11 -15.48 -5.61 14.03
N ARG A 12 -15.67 -4.55 13.24
CA ARG A 12 -15.37 -4.59 11.81
C ARG A 12 -13.88 -4.87 11.65
N PRO A 13 -13.47 -5.84 10.82
CA PRO A 13 -12.06 -6.04 10.56
C PRO A 13 -11.45 -4.74 10.06
N THR A 14 -10.37 -4.30 10.71
CA THR A 14 -9.66 -3.05 10.39
C THR A 14 -8.90 -3.15 9.08
N ILE A 15 -8.67 -4.38 8.60
CA ILE A 15 -7.96 -4.72 7.36
C ILE A 15 -8.93 -5.47 6.43
N HIS A 16 -8.88 -5.16 5.15
CA HIS A 16 -9.72 -5.76 4.12
C HIS A 16 -9.36 -7.25 3.93
N PRO A 17 -10.32 -8.19 3.78
CA PRO A 17 -10.02 -9.62 3.69
C PRO A 17 -9.06 -10.02 2.56
N ARG A 18 -9.15 -9.38 1.39
CA ARG A 18 -8.23 -9.61 0.25
C ARG A 18 -6.84 -8.98 0.42
N ASN A 19 -6.63 -8.19 1.47
CA ASN A 19 -5.31 -7.64 1.76
C ASN A 19 -4.39 -8.77 2.25
N LYS A 20 -3.19 -8.88 1.66
CA LYS A 20 -2.16 -9.86 2.04
C LYS A 20 -1.86 -9.87 3.55
N TYR A 21 -1.96 -8.70 4.19
CA TYR A 21 -1.61 -8.50 5.59
C TYR A 21 -2.79 -8.68 6.56
N SER A 22 -3.97 -9.12 6.10
CA SER A 22 -5.16 -9.30 6.95
C SER A 22 -4.97 -10.36 8.03
N GLU A 23 -4.51 -11.54 7.62
CA GLU A 23 -4.22 -12.67 8.51
C GLU A 23 -2.72 -12.80 8.82
N ASN A 24 -1.86 -12.26 7.95
CA ASN A 24 -0.41 -12.39 8.02
C ASN A 24 0.25 -11.00 8.11
N PRO A 25 0.26 -10.36 9.29
CA PRO A 25 0.96 -9.09 9.46
C PRO A 25 2.45 -9.26 9.14
N PRO A 26 3.15 -8.20 8.72
CA PRO A 26 4.59 -8.28 8.40
C PRO A 26 5.41 -8.91 9.53
N ASP A 27 6.13 -9.99 9.21
CA ASP A 27 7.08 -10.61 10.13
C ASP A 27 8.41 -9.88 10.09
N PHE A 28 8.62 -8.97 11.04
CA PHE A 28 9.84 -8.16 11.10
C PHE A 28 11.10 -8.98 11.35
N ALA A 29 11.02 -10.11 12.04
CA ALA A 29 12.19 -10.97 12.27
C ALA A 29 12.59 -11.65 10.96
N LEU A 30 11.62 -12.20 10.22
CA LEU A 30 11.86 -12.76 8.90
C LEU A 30 12.43 -11.72 7.94
N LEU A 31 11.80 -10.54 7.84
CA LEU A 31 12.26 -9.47 6.97
C LEU A 31 13.68 -9.00 7.32
N ALA A 32 14.01 -8.87 8.61
CA ALA A 32 15.36 -8.54 9.05
C ALA A 32 16.39 -9.60 8.65
N SER A 33 16.01 -10.88 8.67
CA SER A 33 16.89 -11.98 8.24
C SER A 33 17.15 -12.00 6.73
N LEU A 34 16.17 -11.55 5.93
CA LEU A 34 16.25 -11.52 4.47
C LEU A 34 16.92 -10.25 3.94
N TYR A 35 16.72 -9.12 4.63
CA TYR A 35 17.17 -7.79 4.21
C TYR A 35 18.11 -7.19 5.25
N SER A 36 19.42 -7.31 5.00
CA SER A 36 20.47 -6.77 5.88
C SER A 36 20.37 -5.25 6.09
N SER A 37 19.79 -4.52 5.14
CA SER A 37 19.51 -3.08 5.28
C SER A 37 18.41 -2.76 6.28
N PHE A 38 17.49 -3.71 6.52
CA PHE A 38 16.37 -3.54 7.47
C PHE A 38 16.70 -4.02 8.87
N ALA A 39 17.60 -5.00 9.01
CA ALA A 39 17.99 -5.57 10.29
C ALA A 39 18.38 -4.55 11.38
N PRO A 40 19.11 -3.45 11.09
CA PRO A 40 19.47 -2.45 12.09
C PRO A 40 18.28 -1.71 12.72
N PHE A 41 17.12 -1.71 12.06
CA PHE A 41 15.92 -1.02 12.52
C PHE A 41 15.00 -1.90 13.38
N VAL A 42 15.27 -3.20 13.46
CA VAL A 42 14.46 -4.15 14.22
C VAL A 42 15.07 -4.38 15.61
N PHE A 43 14.28 -4.14 16.65
CA PHE A 43 14.64 -4.43 18.03
C PHE A 43 13.63 -5.35 18.69
N TYR A 44 14.03 -6.02 19.76
CA TYR A 44 13.15 -6.91 20.52
C TYR A 44 12.61 -6.22 21.77
N SER A 45 11.30 -6.25 21.94
CA SER A 45 10.65 -5.77 23.16
C SER A 45 10.86 -6.74 24.33
N ARG A 46 10.48 -6.34 25.54
CA ARG A 46 10.56 -7.19 26.76
C ARG A 46 9.81 -8.51 26.59
N ASP A 47 8.76 -8.52 25.77
CA ASP A 47 7.95 -9.70 25.47
C ASP A 47 8.57 -10.60 24.38
N GLY A 48 9.80 -10.33 23.94
CA GLY A 48 10.49 -11.09 22.89
C GLY A 48 9.95 -10.88 21.49
N ARG A 49 9.04 -9.92 21.28
CA ARG A 49 8.46 -9.62 19.97
C ARG A 49 9.33 -8.61 19.21
N PRO A 50 9.63 -8.85 17.91
CA PRO A 50 10.35 -7.90 17.08
C PRO A 50 9.47 -6.66 16.84
N ARG A 51 10.08 -5.48 16.88
CA ARG A 51 9.45 -4.17 16.71
C ARG A 51 10.38 -3.24 15.95
N ILE A 52 9.80 -2.16 15.42
CA ILE A 52 10.54 -1.03 14.88
C ILE A 52 10.13 0.25 15.60
N ASP A 53 10.96 1.28 15.51
CA ASP A 53 10.60 2.62 15.98
C ASP A 53 9.78 3.33 14.90
N TRP A 54 8.49 3.54 15.16
CA TRP A 54 7.57 4.20 14.24
C TRP A 54 7.78 5.72 14.13
N THR A 55 8.60 6.30 15.02
CA THR A 55 8.98 7.72 14.99
C THR A 55 10.26 7.95 14.20
N ASP A 56 11.05 6.91 13.96
CA ASP A 56 12.23 6.98 13.10
C ASP A 56 11.82 6.93 11.61
N PHE A 57 12.09 8.04 10.91
CA PHE A 57 11.86 8.16 9.49
C PHE A 57 12.62 7.10 8.68
N ASN A 58 13.86 6.76 9.07
CA ASN A 58 14.66 5.79 8.34
C ASN A 58 14.13 4.37 8.52
N ALA A 59 13.73 4.00 9.75
CA ALA A 59 13.09 2.72 10.03
C ALA A 59 11.79 2.53 9.24
N THR A 60 10.92 3.55 9.24
CA THR A 60 9.64 3.50 8.51
C THR A 60 9.82 3.53 7.00
N ARG A 61 10.79 4.30 6.49
CA ARG A 61 11.16 4.32 5.06
C ARG A 61 11.68 2.96 4.61
N GLU A 62 12.60 2.36 5.37
CA GLU A 62 13.19 1.07 5.00
C GLU A 62 12.17 -0.06 5.09
N LEU A 63 11.31 -0.08 6.12
CA LEU A 63 10.20 -1.03 6.18
C LEU A 63 9.31 -0.92 4.94
N THR A 64 8.94 0.30 4.55
CA THR A 64 8.08 0.54 3.37
C THR A 64 8.75 0.02 2.09
N ARG A 65 10.03 0.35 1.91
CA ARG A 65 10.85 -0.12 0.78
C ARG A 65 10.91 -1.65 0.73
N VAL A 66 11.18 -2.29 1.85
CA VAL A 66 11.28 -3.75 1.94
C VAL A 66 9.95 -4.43 1.65
N LEU A 67 8.84 -3.92 2.19
CA LEU A 67 7.51 -4.49 1.89
C LEU A 67 7.14 -4.36 0.41
N LEU A 68 7.39 -3.18 -0.20
CA LEU A 68 7.15 -2.97 -1.61
C LEU A 68 8.03 -3.86 -2.48
N LEU A 69 9.28 -4.06 -2.11
CA LEU A 69 10.18 -4.96 -2.83
C LEU A 69 9.77 -6.43 -2.66
N HIS A 70 9.60 -6.89 -1.43
CA HIS A 70 9.35 -8.28 -1.07
C HIS A 70 7.99 -8.78 -1.56
N ASP A 71 6.93 -7.96 -1.37
CA ASP A 71 5.56 -8.41 -1.60
C ASP A 71 5.00 -7.96 -2.95
N HIS A 72 5.57 -6.90 -3.54
CA HIS A 72 5.06 -6.29 -4.77
C HIS A 72 6.09 -6.21 -5.90
N SER A 73 7.35 -6.62 -5.66
CA SER A 73 8.46 -6.50 -6.61
C SER A 73 8.71 -5.05 -7.09
N LEU A 74 8.40 -4.08 -6.24
CA LEU A 74 8.54 -2.66 -6.52
C LEU A 74 9.80 -2.09 -5.87
N HIS A 75 10.70 -1.55 -6.71
CA HIS A 75 11.86 -0.79 -6.25
C HIS A 75 11.43 0.62 -5.90
N TRP A 76 11.35 0.91 -4.60
CA TRP A 76 10.79 2.18 -4.11
C TRP A 76 11.79 2.99 -3.31
N TRP A 77 11.75 4.31 -3.50
CA TRP A 77 12.56 5.27 -2.76
C TRP A 77 11.83 6.62 -2.69
N ILE A 78 12.01 7.35 -1.59
CA ILE A 78 11.55 8.73 -1.43
C ILE A 78 12.64 9.59 -0.78
N PRO A 79 12.66 10.91 -1.10
CA PRO A 79 13.59 11.84 -0.46
C PRO A 79 13.26 12.05 1.02
N ASP A 80 14.25 12.55 1.75
CA ASP A 80 14.12 12.83 3.19
C ASP A 80 13.03 13.89 3.46
N GLY A 81 12.43 13.81 4.66
CA GLY A 81 11.39 14.75 5.09
C GLY A 81 10.00 14.53 4.45
N GLN A 82 9.86 13.50 3.60
CA GLN A 82 8.57 13.11 3.04
C GLN A 82 7.80 12.16 3.97
N LEU A 83 6.49 12.05 3.77
CA LEU A 83 5.67 11.09 4.52
C LEU A 83 5.91 9.66 4.03
N CYS A 84 6.31 8.76 4.93
CA CYS A 84 6.38 7.32 4.68
C CYS A 84 5.00 6.67 4.82
N PRO A 85 4.44 6.06 3.76
CA PRO A 85 3.14 5.41 3.83
C PRO A 85 3.24 4.02 4.46
N THR A 86 2.27 3.64 5.29
CA THR A 86 2.16 2.26 5.75
C THR A 86 1.50 1.38 4.69
N VAL A 87 2.28 0.50 4.04
CA VAL A 87 1.83 -0.35 2.93
C VAL A 87 0.53 -1.12 3.24
N PRO A 88 0.37 -1.79 4.40
CA PRO A 88 -0.85 -2.53 4.70
C PRO A 88 -2.11 -1.66 4.70
N ASN A 89 -2.04 -0.47 5.30
CA ASN A 89 -3.19 0.43 5.37
C ASN A 89 -3.53 1.03 4.00
N ARG A 90 -2.53 1.28 3.14
CA ARG A 90 -2.78 1.82 1.80
C ARG A 90 -3.33 0.75 0.86
N SER A 91 -2.91 -0.51 1.00
CA SER A 91 -3.48 -1.65 0.29
C SER A 91 -4.96 -1.88 0.64
N ASN A 92 -5.37 -1.65 1.90
CA ASN A 92 -6.80 -1.69 2.26
C ASN A 92 -7.65 -0.76 1.39
N TYR A 93 -7.16 0.45 1.17
CA TYR A 93 -7.93 1.43 0.42
C TYR A 93 -8.09 1.01 -1.05
N ILE A 94 -7.04 0.44 -1.66
CA ILE A 94 -7.12 -0.12 -3.01
C ILE A 94 -8.20 -1.20 -3.11
N HIS A 95 -8.25 -2.15 -2.17
CA HIS A 95 -9.29 -3.18 -2.19
C HIS A 95 -10.70 -2.65 -1.90
N TRP A 96 -10.85 -1.61 -1.09
CA TRP A 96 -12.16 -0.94 -0.93
C TRP A 96 -12.62 -0.24 -2.20
N ILE A 97 -11.70 0.36 -2.98
CA ILE A 97 -12.02 0.93 -4.29
C ILE A 97 -12.41 -0.19 -5.26
N GLU A 98 -11.71 -1.33 -5.24
CA GLU A 98 -12.03 -2.51 -6.04
C GLU A 98 -13.44 -3.03 -5.76
N ASP A 99 -13.82 -3.16 -4.48
CA ASP A 99 -15.19 -3.53 -4.07
C ASP A 99 -16.22 -2.51 -4.58
N LEU A 100 -15.91 -1.22 -4.46
CA LEU A 100 -16.81 -0.16 -4.88
C LEU A 100 -17.04 -0.18 -6.40
N LEU A 101 -15.97 -0.36 -7.19
CA LEU A 101 -16.05 -0.47 -8.65
C LEU A 101 -16.80 -1.75 -9.09
N SER A 102 -16.72 -2.81 -8.30
CA SER A 102 -17.42 -4.08 -8.56
C SER A 102 -18.87 -4.08 -8.06
N SER A 103 -19.28 -3.05 -7.31
CA SER A 103 -20.62 -2.96 -6.74
C SER A 103 -21.64 -2.47 -7.77
N ASP A 104 -22.91 -2.84 -7.57
CA ASP A 104 -24.02 -2.38 -8.43
C ASP A 104 -24.38 -0.90 -8.22
N ILE A 105 -23.66 -0.19 -7.34
CA ILE A 105 -23.87 1.23 -7.03
C ILE A 105 -23.34 2.10 -8.19
N ILE A 106 -22.25 1.66 -8.81
CA ILE A 106 -21.63 2.37 -9.93
C ILE A 106 -22.12 1.71 -11.23
N PRO A 107 -22.72 2.46 -12.17
CA PRO A 107 -23.11 1.93 -13.46
C PRO A 107 -21.90 1.29 -14.13
N LYS A 108 -22.03 0.03 -14.57
CA LYS A 108 -20.99 -0.64 -15.33
C LYS A 108 -20.75 0.16 -16.60
N ILE A 109 -19.54 0.68 -16.72
CA ILE A 109 -19.10 1.40 -17.91
C ILE A 109 -18.59 0.32 -18.84
N ASP A 110 -19.17 0.18 -20.03
CA ASP A 110 -18.65 -0.68 -21.09
C ASP A 110 -17.31 -0.09 -21.57
N THR A 111 -16.24 -0.33 -20.81
CA THR A 111 -14.89 0.02 -21.23
C THR A 111 -14.36 -1.14 -22.07
N ASP A 112 -14.08 -0.83 -23.33
CA ASP A 112 -13.38 -1.70 -24.27
C ASP A 112 -12.00 -2.05 -23.67
N GLY A 113 -11.92 -3.22 -23.02
CA GLY A 113 -10.78 -3.66 -22.22
C GLY A 113 -10.89 -3.30 -20.73
N ASP A 114 -10.83 -4.32 -19.87
CA ASP A 114 -10.94 -4.37 -18.39
C ASP A 114 -9.97 -3.47 -17.58
N ASN A 115 -9.39 -2.43 -18.16
CA ASN A 115 -8.30 -1.69 -17.52
C ASN A 115 -8.78 -0.41 -16.84
N VAL A 116 -9.01 -0.49 -15.53
CA VAL A 116 -9.39 0.64 -14.67
C VAL A 116 -8.35 1.76 -14.76
N ARG A 117 -8.84 3.00 -14.92
CA ARG A 117 -8.02 4.22 -14.92
C ARG A 117 -8.38 5.10 -13.72
N GLY A 118 -7.43 5.31 -12.82
CA GLY A 118 -7.58 6.15 -11.64
C GLY A 118 -6.91 7.52 -11.78
N PHE A 119 -7.45 8.52 -11.10
CA PHE A 119 -6.81 9.82 -10.90
C PHE A 119 -6.54 10.01 -9.40
N ASP A 120 -5.27 10.12 -9.02
CA ASP A 120 -4.85 10.27 -7.62
C ASP A 120 -4.51 11.73 -7.34
N ILE A 121 -5.22 12.34 -6.38
CA ILE A 121 -5.07 13.75 -6.01
C ILE A 121 -4.24 13.84 -4.73
N GLY A 122 -3.09 14.51 -4.81
CA GLY A 122 -2.15 14.57 -3.70
C GLY A 122 -1.29 13.31 -3.59
N THR A 123 -0.88 12.73 -4.73
CA THR A 123 -0.07 11.51 -4.83
C THR A 123 1.22 11.57 -3.99
N GLY A 124 1.76 12.78 -3.78
CA GLY A 124 2.99 13.01 -3.04
C GLY A 124 4.21 12.33 -3.67
N ALA A 125 5.36 12.40 -3.00
CA ALA A 125 6.58 11.76 -3.50
C ALA A 125 6.51 10.23 -3.46
N ASN A 126 5.70 9.65 -2.57
CA ASN A 126 5.66 8.20 -2.35
C ASN A 126 4.86 7.42 -3.40
N CYS A 127 3.93 8.06 -4.12
CA CYS A 127 3.12 7.44 -5.17
C CYS A 127 2.44 6.13 -4.77
N ILE A 128 2.05 5.98 -3.50
CA ILE A 128 1.69 4.66 -2.97
C ILE A 128 0.42 4.06 -3.59
N TYR A 129 -0.62 4.85 -3.87
CA TYR A 129 -1.85 4.32 -4.45
C TYR A 129 -1.67 3.92 -5.92
N PRO A 130 -1.06 4.75 -6.80
CA PRO A 130 -0.72 4.33 -8.14
C PRO A 130 0.11 3.05 -8.19
N LEU A 131 1.14 2.96 -7.34
CA LEU A 131 2.04 1.81 -7.28
C LEU A 131 1.31 0.53 -6.84
N LEU A 132 0.52 0.61 -5.76
CA LEU A 132 -0.21 -0.55 -5.26
C LEU A 132 -1.35 -0.97 -6.20
N GLY A 133 -2.11 -0.04 -6.75
CA GLY A 133 -3.20 -0.37 -7.68
C GLY A 133 -2.67 -1.01 -8.98
N ALA A 134 -1.54 -0.52 -9.50
CA ALA A 134 -0.88 -1.12 -10.66
C ALA A 134 -0.32 -2.52 -10.34
N SER A 135 0.34 -2.69 -9.19
CA SER A 135 0.94 -3.98 -8.79
C SER A 135 -0.11 -5.04 -8.45
N LEU A 136 -1.17 -4.67 -7.72
CA LEU A 136 -2.18 -5.60 -7.24
C LEU A 136 -3.22 -5.95 -8.31
N LEU A 137 -3.67 -4.96 -9.07
CA LEU A 137 -4.87 -5.07 -9.92
C LEU A 137 -4.63 -4.66 -11.38
N GLY A 138 -3.39 -4.32 -11.75
CA GLY A 138 -3.05 -3.90 -13.12
C GLY A 138 -3.57 -2.51 -13.52
N TRP A 139 -4.11 -1.75 -12.57
CA TRP A 139 -4.73 -0.45 -12.84
C TRP A 139 -3.73 0.59 -13.36
N ARG A 140 -4.23 1.54 -14.15
CA ARG A 140 -3.45 2.67 -14.66
C ARG A 140 -3.82 3.94 -13.91
N PHE A 141 -2.84 4.78 -13.63
CA PHE A 141 -3.06 5.99 -12.84
C PHE A 141 -2.45 7.22 -13.48
N VAL A 142 -3.13 8.35 -13.29
CA VAL A 142 -2.57 9.69 -13.40
C VAL A 142 -2.52 10.28 -12.00
N GLY A 143 -1.32 10.63 -11.53
CA GLY A 143 -1.13 11.28 -10.23
C GLY A 143 -0.96 12.79 -10.37
N SER A 144 -1.55 13.54 -9.45
CA SER A 144 -1.32 14.97 -9.30
C SER A 144 -0.76 15.27 -7.90
N GLY A 145 0.26 16.12 -7.82
CA GLY A 145 0.90 16.48 -6.57
C GLY A 145 1.87 17.63 -6.73
N SER A 146 2.29 18.23 -5.62
CA SER A 146 3.14 19.43 -5.60
C SER A 146 4.57 19.22 -6.11
N ILE A 147 4.97 17.99 -6.44
CA ILE A 147 6.37 17.65 -6.75
C ILE A 147 6.58 16.96 -8.11
N LEU A 148 5.58 16.39 -8.78
CA LEU A 148 5.68 15.91 -10.18
C LEU A 148 4.33 15.34 -10.64
N ALA A 149 3.98 15.49 -11.91
CA ALA A 149 2.99 14.60 -12.55
C ALA A 149 3.70 13.31 -12.97
N LEU A 150 3.15 12.16 -12.62
CA LEU A 150 3.70 10.85 -12.97
C LEU A 150 2.59 9.98 -13.59
N GLN A 151 2.91 9.33 -14.70
CA GLN A 151 2.04 8.36 -15.35
C GLN A 151 2.62 6.96 -15.15
N PHE A 152 1.89 6.10 -14.45
CA PHE A 152 2.31 4.72 -14.18
C PHE A 152 1.59 3.77 -15.14
N THR A 153 2.34 2.91 -15.83
CA THR A 153 1.78 1.80 -16.61
C THR A 153 2.59 0.54 -16.32
N CYS A 154 1.93 -0.47 -15.77
CA CYS A 154 2.48 -1.81 -15.66
C CYS A 154 2.47 -2.45 -17.05
N LEU A 155 3.64 -2.73 -17.63
CA LEU A 155 3.75 -3.25 -19.00
C LEU A 155 3.67 -4.79 -19.05
N SER A 156 3.75 -5.48 -17.91
CA SER A 156 3.50 -6.93 -17.81
C SER A 156 3.25 -7.37 -16.35
N PRO A 157 2.54 -8.50 -16.11
CA PRO A 157 2.40 -9.05 -14.76
C PRO A 157 3.79 -9.33 -14.16
N GLY A 158 4.15 -8.60 -13.10
CA GLY A 158 5.46 -8.73 -12.44
C GLY A 158 6.55 -7.78 -12.93
N CYS A 159 6.29 -6.90 -13.91
CA CYS A 159 7.22 -5.85 -14.32
C CYS A 159 6.56 -4.48 -14.22
N ALA A 160 6.58 -3.91 -13.02
CA ALA A 160 6.36 -2.48 -12.86
C ALA A 160 7.62 -1.74 -13.36
N GLN A 161 7.68 -1.47 -14.66
CA GLN A 161 8.63 -0.50 -15.18
C GLN A 161 8.14 0.90 -14.83
N PHE A 162 8.98 1.65 -14.11
CA PHE A 162 8.76 3.07 -13.85
C PHE A 162 8.88 3.84 -15.17
N VAL A 163 7.75 4.25 -15.75
CA VAL A 163 7.77 5.25 -16.82
C VAL A 163 7.67 6.62 -16.15
N TYR A 164 8.82 7.26 -15.93
CA TYR A 164 8.86 8.67 -15.55
C TYR A 164 8.49 9.50 -16.79
N ILE A 165 7.26 9.99 -16.88
CA ILE A 165 6.93 11.06 -17.84
C ILE A 165 7.14 12.39 -17.11
N LEU A 166 8.36 12.92 -17.18
CA LEU A 166 8.66 14.30 -16.84
C LEU A 166 8.05 15.20 -17.93
N HIS A 167 6.81 15.66 -17.74
CA HIS A 167 6.39 16.89 -18.40
C HIS A 167 6.26 17.96 -17.33
N GLY A 168 7.20 18.89 -17.33
CA GLY A 168 7.02 20.17 -16.66
C GLY A 168 5.84 20.89 -17.30
N ILE A 169 4.90 21.32 -16.47
CA ILE A 169 3.91 22.33 -16.86
C ILE A 169 4.49 23.69 -16.50
#